data_AF-A0A239EDJ2-F1
#
_entry.id   AF-A0A239EDJ2-F1
#
_cell.length_a   1.000
_cell.length_b   1.000
_cell.length_c   1.000
_cell.angle_alpha   90.00
_cell.angle_beta   90.00
_cell.angle_gamma   90.00
#
_symmetry.space_group_name_H-M   'P 1'
#
loop_
_entity.id
_entity.type
_entity.pdbx_description
1 polymer ?
#
loop_
_entity_poly.entity_id
_entity_poly.type
_entity_poly.pdbx_seq_one_letter_code
_entity_poly.pdbx_strand_id
1 'polypeptide(L)'
;MKSLLSQLVSTSIGAYFVLTLAASLEVFGDACFNSGLSSSNSSTRAMWFAIGVVVLGFYGLFVNLPQWDFGKLLGVYVVLFFVVAQIVAKLRFGQSPTPPILAGGALIVLGGIVMTFWKG
;
A
#
# COMPACT_ATOMS: atom_id res chain seq x y z
N MET A 1 -3.92 12.85 18.94
CA MET A 1 -3.80 12.01 17.72
C MET A 1 -3.05 10.71 17.95
N LYS A 2 -1.82 10.72 18.50
CA LYS A 2 -1.07 9.48 18.83
C LYS A 2 -1.88 8.49 19.69
N SER A 3 -2.56 8.98 20.74
CA SER A 3 -3.38 8.17 21.68
C SER A 3 -4.55 7.39 21.05
N LEU A 4 -5.28 7.99 20.10
CA LEU A 4 -6.43 7.33 19.45
C LEU A 4 -5.98 6.31 18.40
N LEU A 5 -4.93 6.63 17.64
CA LEU A 5 -4.33 5.68 16.70
C LEU A 5 -3.73 4.48 17.44
N SER A 6 -3.06 4.70 18.58
CA SER A 6 -2.56 3.60 19.41
C SER A 6 -3.68 2.75 20.00
N GLN A 7 -4.83 3.33 20.37
CA GLN A 7 -5.98 2.56 20.87
C GLN A 7 -6.67 1.74 19.77
N LEU A 8 -6.83 2.30 18.57
CA LEU A 8 -7.36 1.58 17.41
C LEU A 8 -6.40 0.45 16.99
N VAL A 9 -5.09 0.72 16.91
CA VAL A 9 -4.06 -0.26 16.53
C VAL A 9 -3.79 -1.30 17.63
N SER A 10 -4.11 -1.00 18.89
CA SER A 10 -4.03 -1.97 20.00
C SER A 10 -4.96 -3.17 19.79
N THR A 11 -5.97 -3.05 18.92
CA THR A 11 -6.81 -4.17 18.49
C THR A 11 -6.29 -4.65 17.13
N SER A 12 -6.06 -5.96 16.97
CA SER A 12 -5.58 -6.57 15.72
C SER A 12 -6.37 -6.09 14.48
N ILE A 13 -7.69 -5.91 14.62
CA ILE A 13 -8.59 -5.41 13.57
C ILE A 13 -8.24 -3.98 13.14
N GLY A 14 -7.94 -3.08 14.09
CA GLY A 14 -7.57 -1.71 13.76
C GLY A 14 -6.18 -1.62 13.13
N ALA A 15 -5.26 -2.53 13.49
CA ALA A 15 -3.97 -2.62 12.81
C ALA A 15 -4.13 -3.01 11.32
N TYR A 16 -4.93 -4.04 11.02
CA TYR A 16 -5.21 -4.42 9.63
C TYR A 16 -5.94 -3.33 8.85
N PHE A 17 -6.85 -2.60 9.50
CA PHE A 17 -7.55 -1.47 8.87
C PHE A 17 -6.58 -0.34 8.49
N VAL A 18 -5.68 0.04 9.40
CA VAL A 18 -4.66 1.07 9.15
C VAL A 18 -3.70 0.62 8.04
N LEU A 19 -3.27 -0.65 8.03
CA LEU A 19 -2.40 -1.18 6.97
C LEU A 19 -3.10 -1.21 5.61
N THR A 20 -4.39 -1.56 5.58
CA THR A 20 -5.18 -1.55 4.33
C THR A 20 -5.34 -0.12 3.81
N LEU A 21 -5.61 0.83 4.70
CA LEU A 21 -5.69 2.25 4.33
C LEU A 21 -4.35 2.76 3.82
N ALA A 22 -3.25 2.40 4.49
CA ALA A 22 -1.89 2.76 4.09
C ALA A 22 -1.54 2.18 2.71
N ALA A 23 -1.79 0.89 2.48
CA ALA A 23 -1.56 0.25 1.18
C ALA A 23 -2.41 0.89 0.08
N SER A 24 -3.66 1.28 0.40
CA SER A 24 -4.51 2.01 -0.54
C SER A 24 -3.91 3.37 -0.90
N LEU A 25 -3.50 4.16 0.09
CA LEU A 25 -2.85 5.46 -0.13
C LEU A 25 -1.58 5.31 -0.97
N GLU A 26 -0.74 4.31 -0.69
CA GLU A 26 0.47 4.05 -1.47
C GLU A 26 0.15 3.77 -2.94
N VAL A 27 -0.75 2.82 -3.21
CA VAL A 27 -1.15 2.45 -4.58
C VAL A 27 -1.82 3.62 -5.32
N PHE A 28 -2.63 4.43 -4.63
CA PHE A 28 -3.22 5.64 -5.22
C PHE A 28 -2.16 6.70 -5.53
N GLY A 29 -1.18 6.88 -4.65
CA GLY A 29 -0.04 7.76 -4.87
C GLY A 29 0.72 7.35 -6.13
N ASP A 30 1.06 6.07 -6.26
CA ASP A 30 1.75 5.53 -7.43
C ASP A 30 0.94 5.71 -8.72
N ALA A 31 -0.38 5.49 -8.65
CA ALA A 31 -1.27 5.73 -9.79
C ALA A 31 -1.30 7.22 -10.20
N CYS A 32 -1.21 8.15 -9.26
CA CYS A 32 -1.10 9.59 -9.53
C CYS A 32 0.23 9.92 -10.23
N PHE A 33 1.35 9.35 -9.78
CA PHE A 33 2.64 9.52 -10.46
C PHE A 33 2.61 8.97 -11.89
N ASN A 34 2.05 7.77 -12.08
CA ASN A 34 1.90 7.18 -13.43
C ASN A 34 1.02 8.06 -14.34
N SER A 35 -0.06 8.63 -13.80
CA SER A 35 -0.95 9.55 -14.54
C SER A 35 -0.24 10.87 -14.89
N GLY A 36 0.59 11.39 -13.99
CA GLY A 36 1.41 12.59 -14.24
C GLY A 36 2.45 12.37 -15.34
N LEU A 37 3.15 11.23 -15.31
CA LEU A 37 4.12 10.85 -16.35
C LEU A 37 3.48 10.63 -17.71
N SER A 38 2.26 10.10 -17.75
CA SER A 38 1.49 9.86 -18.99
C SER A 38 0.85 11.13 -19.56
N SER A 39 0.79 12.23 -18.81
CA SER A 39 0.17 13.47 -19.26
C SER A 39 1.14 14.32 -20.11
N SER A 40 0.70 14.73 -21.30
CA SER A 40 1.47 15.58 -22.23
C SER A 40 1.49 17.06 -21.84
N ASN A 41 0.59 17.48 -20.96
CA ASN A 41 0.42 18.87 -20.56
C ASN A 41 1.14 19.15 -19.22
N SER A 42 2.12 20.05 -19.24
CA SER A 42 3.01 20.32 -18.09
C SER A 42 2.27 20.79 -16.84
N SER A 43 1.17 21.54 -16.98
CA SER A 43 0.40 22.03 -15.82
C SER A 43 -0.38 20.93 -15.12
N THR A 44 -0.99 20.00 -15.87
CA THR A 44 -1.69 18.85 -15.27
C THR A 44 -0.70 17.85 -14.67
N ARG A 45 0.49 17.72 -15.27
CA ARG A 45 1.58 16.87 -14.76
C ARG A 45 2.04 17.32 -13.37
N ALA A 46 2.27 18.63 -13.18
CA ALA A 46 2.64 19.18 -11.88
C ALA A 46 1.57 18.93 -10.81
N MET A 47 0.29 19.06 -11.17
CA MET A 47 -0.82 18.80 -10.27
C MET A 47 -0.90 17.32 -9.84
N TRP A 48 -0.73 16.38 -10.77
CA TRP A 48 -0.70 14.95 -10.45
C TRP A 48 0.46 14.56 -9.52
N PHE A 49 1.65 15.15 -9.72
CA PHE A 49 2.78 14.93 -8.81
C PHE A 49 2.56 15.56 -7.45
N ALA A 50 2.01 16.77 -7.38
CA ALA A 50 1.71 17.40 -6.09
C ALA A 50 0.73 16.55 -5.26
N ILE A 51 -0.33 16.03 -5.90
CA ILE A 51 -1.28 15.12 -5.26
C ILE A 51 -0.58 13.84 -4.82
N GLY A 52 0.23 13.23 -5.69
CA GLY A 52 0.98 12.01 -5.38
C GLY A 52 1.90 12.18 -4.18
N VAL A 53 2.67 13.28 -4.11
CA VAL A 53 3.56 13.59 -2.97
C VAL A 53 2.78 13.72 -1.68
N VAL A 54 1.65 14.44 -1.69
CA VAL A 54 0.81 14.60 -0.50
C VAL A 54 0.27 13.26 -0.02
N VAL A 55 -0.27 12.44 -0.93
CA VAL A 55 -0.83 11.13 -0.62
C VAL A 55 0.24 10.18 -0.06
N LEU A 56 1.41 10.11 -0.70
CA LEU A 56 2.54 9.29 -0.23
C LEU A 56 3.10 9.81 1.10
N GLY A 57 3.13 11.13 1.30
CA GLY A 57 3.53 11.74 2.57
C GLY A 57 2.61 11.35 3.72
N PHE A 58 1.29 11.35 3.49
CA PHE A 58 0.32 10.87 4.48
C PHE A 58 0.51 9.38 4.76
N TYR A 59 0.66 8.55 3.72
CA TYR A 59 0.98 7.13 3.88
C TYR A 59 2.21 6.91 4.78
N GLY A 60 3.33 7.58 4.48
CA GLY A 60 4.57 7.43 5.22
C GLY A 60 4.42 7.80 6.69
N LEU A 61 3.62 8.82 7.01
CA LEU A 61 3.28 9.15 8.39
C LEU A 61 2.44 8.04 9.04
N PHE A 62 1.39 7.55 8.36
CA PHE A 62 0.49 6.54 8.90
C PHE A 62 1.18 5.20 9.21
N VAL A 63 2.12 4.76 8.36
CA VAL A 63 2.86 3.50 8.58
C VAL A 63 3.94 3.61 9.65
N ASN A 64 4.59 4.78 9.80
CA ASN A 64 5.69 4.97 10.75
C ASN A 64 5.26 5.52 12.11
N LEU A 65 4.01 5.98 12.27
CA LEU A 65 3.50 6.50 13.54
C LEU A 65 3.38 5.44 14.66
N PRO A 66 2.94 4.19 14.40
CA PRO A 66 2.81 3.17 15.45
C PRO A 66 4.14 2.42 15.70
N GLN A 67 4.49 2.17 16.97
CA GLN A 67 5.65 1.35 17.36
C GLN A 67 5.29 -0.14 17.41
N TRP A 68 5.00 -0.70 16.25
CA TRP A 68 4.71 -2.11 16.05
C TRP A 68 5.92 -2.87 15.48
N ASP A 69 5.89 -4.21 15.54
CA ASP A 69 6.94 -5.09 15.00
C ASP A 69 6.95 -4.98 13.47
N PHE A 70 7.73 -4.00 12.98
CA PHE A 70 7.74 -3.57 11.59
C PHE A 70 8.02 -4.75 10.66
N GLY A 71 8.89 -5.68 11.04
CA GLY A 71 9.20 -6.86 10.21
C GLY A 71 8.00 -7.78 9.99
N LYS A 72 7.25 -8.12 11.06
CA LYS A 72 6.08 -9.00 10.95
C LYS A 72 4.92 -8.36 10.20
N LEU A 73 4.71 -7.06 10.42
CA LEU A 73 3.64 -6.32 9.76
C LEU A 73 3.99 -5.95 8.32
N LEU A 74 5.26 -5.78 7.99
CA LEU A 74 5.72 -5.54 6.62
C LEU A 74 5.35 -6.70 5.70
N GLY A 75 5.39 -7.95 6.19
CA GLY A 75 4.89 -9.11 5.44
C GLY A 75 3.41 -9.01 5.09
N VAL A 76 2.56 -8.68 6.06
CA VAL A 76 1.12 -8.44 5.84
C VAL A 76 0.91 -7.26 4.90
N TYR A 77 1.67 -6.20 5.10
CA TYR A 77 1.61 -4.96 4.34
C TYR A 77 1.88 -5.19 2.85
N VAL A 78 2.96 -5.89 2.50
CA VAL A 78 3.33 -6.18 1.11
C VAL A 78 2.26 -7.04 0.42
N VAL A 79 1.64 -7.97 1.14
CA VAL A 79 0.52 -8.77 0.60
C VAL A 79 -0.70 -7.89 0.31
N LEU A 80 -1.08 -7.01 1.25
CA LEU A 80 -2.20 -6.08 1.05
C LEU A 80 -1.91 -5.10 -0.10
N PHE A 81 -0.69 -4.56 -0.16
CA PHE A 81 -0.22 -3.71 -1.24
C PHE A 81 -0.37 -4.41 -2.59
N PHE A 82 0.10 -5.65 -2.72
CA PHE A 82 -0.05 -6.42 -3.95
C PHE A 82 -1.53 -6.56 -4.36
N VAL A 83 -2.41 -6.95 -3.43
CA VAL A 83 -3.84 -7.13 -3.71
C VAL A 83 -4.47 -5.82 -4.17
N VAL A 84 -4.23 -4.71 -3.45
CA VAL A 84 -4.78 -3.40 -3.81
C VAL A 84 -4.21 -2.91 -5.13
N ALA A 85 -2.92 -3.13 -5.40
CA ALA A 85 -2.28 -2.80 -6.67
C ALA A 85 -2.93 -3.56 -7.84
N GLN A 86 -3.24 -4.86 -7.68
CA GLN A 86 -3.94 -5.62 -8.71
C GLN A 86 -5.38 -5.11 -8.94
N ILE A 87 -6.09 -4.74 -7.87
CA ILE A 87 -7.44 -4.15 -7.98
C ILE A 87 -7.37 -2.82 -8.74
N VAL A 88 -6.46 -1.93 -8.36
CA VAL A 88 -6.27 -0.65 -9.03
C VAL A 88 -5.80 -0.84 -10.46
N ALA A 89 -4.92 -1.80 -10.74
CA ALA A 89 -4.48 -2.11 -12.10
C ALA A 89 -5.64 -2.55 -13.00
N LYS A 90 -6.52 -3.39 -12.45
CA LYS A 90 -7.73 -3.83 -13.15
C LYS A 90 -8.72 -2.67 -13.37
N LEU A 91 -8.96 -1.83 -12.36
CA LEU A 91 -9.96 -0.75 -12.42
C LEU A 91 -9.49 0.47 -13.22
N ARG A 92 -8.22 0.87 -13.09
CA ARG A 92 -7.67 2.09 -13.73
C ARG A 92 -7.05 1.82 -15.09
N PHE A 93 -6.37 0.69 -15.27
CA PHE A 93 -5.64 0.37 -16.50
C PHE A 93 -6.31 -0.74 -17.32
N GLY A 94 -7.38 -1.36 -16.81
CA GLY A 94 -8.05 -2.48 -17.48
C GLY A 94 -7.20 -3.74 -17.59
N GLN A 95 -6.07 -3.79 -16.88
CA GLN A 95 -5.10 -4.88 -16.97
C GLN A 95 -5.52 -6.00 -16.02
N SER A 96 -5.81 -7.18 -16.59
CA SER A 96 -6.06 -8.38 -15.80
C SER A 96 -4.74 -9.07 -15.45
N PRO A 97 -4.61 -9.64 -14.23
CA PRO A 97 -3.39 -10.32 -13.83
C PRO A 97 -3.09 -11.50 -14.77
N THR A 98 -1.89 -11.50 -15.34
CA THR A 98 -1.40 -12.59 -16.19
C THR A 98 -0.91 -13.75 -15.33
N PRO A 99 -0.77 -14.97 -15.89
CA PRO A 99 -0.28 -16.12 -15.13
C PRO A 99 1.05 -15.89 -14.38
N PRO A 100 2.05 -15.18 -14.94
CA PRO A 100 3.27 -14.81 -14.21
C PRO A 100 3.00 -13.89 -13.00
N ILE A 101 2.05 -12.95 -13.11
CA ILE A 101 1.67 -12.05 -12.01
C ILE A 101 1.02 -12.85 -10.88
N LEU A 102 0.20 -13.85 -11.22
CA LEU A 102 -0.42 -14.73 -10.23
C LEU A 102 0.62 -15.60 -9.52
N ALA A 103 1.59 -16.16 -10.26
CA ALA A 103 2.69 -16.93 -9.67
C ALA A 103 3.55 -16.06 -8.73
N GLY A 104 3.92 -14.85 -9.17
CA GLY A 104 4.61 -13.87 -8.32
C GLY A 104 3.79 -13.47 -7.09
N GLY A 105 2.49 -13.24 -7.27
CA GLY A 105 1.56 -12.94 -6.18
C GLY A 105 1.48 -14.06 -5.14
N ALA A 106 1.46 -15.32 -5.58
CA ALA A 106 1.49 -16.46 -4.68
C ALA A 106 2.78 -16.49 -3.85
N LEU A 107 3.93 -16.18 -4.44
CA LEU A 107 5.20 -16.08 -3.72
C LEU A 107 5.20 -14.92 -2.71
N ILE A 108 4.60 -13.78 -3.04
CA ILE A 108 4.43 -12.66 -2.12
C ILE A 108 3.60 -13.08 -0.90
N VAL A 109 2.48 -13.77 -1.14
CA VAL A 109 1.62 -14.31 -0.06
C VAL A 109 2.38 -15.29 0.82
N LEU A 110 3.11 -16.22 0.23
CA LEU A 110 3.93 -17.19 0.98
C LEU A 110 5.02 -16.49 1.80
N GLY A 111 5.73 -15.52 1.22
CA GLY A 111 6.72 -14.71 1.93
C GLY A 111 6.12 -13.92 3.10
N GLY A 112 4.92 -13.36 2.91
CA GLY A 112 4.17 -12.70 3.97
C GLY A 112 3.81 -13.64 5.12
N ILE A 113 3.31 -14.85 4.81
CA ILE A 113 3.00 -15.88 5.81
C ILE A 113 4.25 -16.25 6.61
N VAL A 114 5.39 -16.45 5.95
CA VAL A 114 6.66 -16.75 6.63
C VAL A 114 7.04 -15.61 7.57
N MET A 115 7.05 -14.36 7.09
CA MET A 115 7.42 -13.22 7.94
C MET A 115 6.48 -13.02 9.14
N THR A 116 5.18 -13.35 9.00
CA THR A 116 4.21 -13.16 10.08
C THR A 116 4.18 -14.31 11.08
N PHE A 117 4.30 -15.57 10.63
CA PHE A 117 4.11 -16.75 11.48
C PHE A 117 5.40 -17.44 11.90
N TRP A 118 6.51 -17.24 11.18
CA TRP A 118 7.79 -17.83 11.56
C TRP A 118 8.38 -17.08 12.77
N LYS A 119 8.28 -17.69 13.95
CA LYS A 119 8.96 -17.22 15.16
C LYS A 119 10.36 -17.84 15.18
N GLY A 120 11.35 -17.09 14.71
CA GLY A 120 12.77 -17.36 14.90
C GLY A 120 13.29 -16.67 16.16
#